data_AF-A0AAN5BVP4-F1
#
_entry.id   AF-A0AAN5BVP4-F1
#
_cell.length_a   1.000
_cell.length_b   1.000
_cell.length_c   1.000
_cell.angle_alpha   90.00
_cell.angle_beta   90.00
_cell.angle_gamma   90.00
#
_symmetry.space_group_name_H-M   'P 1'
#
loop_
_entity.id
_entity.type
_entity.pdbx_description
1 polymer ?
#
loop_
_entity_poly.entity_id
_entity_poly.type
_entity_poly.pdbx_seq_one_letter_code
_entity_poly.pdbx_strand_id
1 'polypeptide(L)'
;MHPKSNMAAGEQMIKHLYDAVRRSKYWDNVYDSILGVASNLITDSLCSLIIINFDEHGGFADYVPPPVNVPRPEDGIAFDGESEGRPVTYDFTRLGVRVPAFIISPYIEPNTLIHNDGTNYANNSAYTHTSMLHFLQELWELEGLNNRVQWAKTFEHVFSDTKREDTPKTLSTPIWYGDSWEPKPEPFYLLNQNEDYYANRP
;
A
#
# COMPACT_ATOMS: atom_id res chain seq x y z
N MET A 1 8.73 -8.35 5.86
CA MET A 1 9.83 -7.36 5.86
C MET A 1 9.78 -6.63 7.20
N HIS A 2 10.12 -7.35 8.26
CA HIS A 2 10.17 -6.82 9.62
C HIS A 2 11.59 -7.10 10.14
N PRO A 3 12.19 -6.24 10.97
CA PRO A 3 13.48 -6.51 11.59
C PRO A 3 13.51 -7.93 12.19
N LYS A 4 14.57 -8.68 11.88
CA LYS A 4 14.82 -10.14 12.09
C LYS A 4 14.47 -11.10 10.94
N SER A 5 13.66 -10.70 9.96
CA SER A 5 13.34 -11.56 8.80
C SER A 5 14.22 -11.29 7.59
N ASN A 6 14.47 -12.32 6.79
CA ASN A 6 15.25 -12.19 5.56
C ASN A 6 14.53 -11.32 4.50
N MET A 7 15.25 -10.36 3.90
CA MET A 7 14.70 -9.46 2.88
C MET A 7 14.24 -10.20 1.62
N ALA A 8 15.00 -11.20 1.15
CA ALA A 8 14.64 -11.98 -0.03
C ALA A 8 13.33 -12.75 0.16
N ALA A 9 12.99 -13.15 1.40
CA ALA A 9 11.68 -13.72 1.69
C ALA A 9 10.57 -12.66 1.52
N GLY A 10 10.77 -11.43 2.01
CA GLY A 10 9.84 -10.34 1.76
C GLY A 10 9.62 -10.05 0.27
N GLU A 11 10.70 -9.98 -0.50
CA GLU A 11 10.65 -9.79 -1.95
C GLU A 11 9.96 -10.96 -2.66
N GLN A 12 10.19 -12.19 -2.20
CA GLN A 12 9.55 -13.39 -2.76
C GLN A 12 8.04 -13.35 -2.55
N MET A 13 7.58 -12.86 -1.39
CA MET A 13 6.16 -12.65 -1.12
C MET A 13 5.55 -11.62 -2.07
N ILE A 14 6.22 -10.48 -2.27
CA ILE A 14 5.77 -9.44 -3.23
C ILE A 14 5.69 -10.01 -4.63
N LYS A 15 6.72 -10.76 -5.07
CA LYS A 15 6.73 -11.45 -6.36
C LYS A 15 5.53 -12.38 -6.50
N HIS A 16 5.27 -13.23 -5.51
CA HIS A 16 4.14 -14.15 -5.57
C HIS A 16 2.80 -13.42 -5.69
N LEU A 17 2.60 -12.36 -4.90
CA LEU A 17 1.41 -11.52 -4.97
C LEU A 17 1.25 -10.90 -6.36
N TYR A 18 2.28 -10.24 -6.87
CA TYR A 18 2.25 -9.60 -8.18
C TYR A 18 1.97 -10.62 -9.29
N ASP A 19 2.73 -11.71 -9.36
CA ASP A 19 2.58 -12.74 -10.39
C ASP A 19 1.22 -13.44 -10.33
N ALA A 20 0.61 -13.56 -9.14
CA ALA A 20 -0.73 -14.10 -8.98
C ALA A 20 -1.79 -13.16 -9.55
N VAL A 21 -1.76 -11.87 -9.16
CA VAL A 21 -2.70 -10.87 -9.67
C VAL A 21 -2.49 -10.66 -11.18
N ARG A 22 -1.24 -10.59 -11.64
CA ARG A 22 -0.85 -10.38 -13.05
C ARG A 22 -1.33 -11.47 -13.99
N ARG A 23 -1.40 -12.72 -13.52
CA ARG A 23 -1.92 -13.88 -14.28
C ARG A 23 -3.43 -14.05 -14.13
N SER A 24 -4.07 -13.31 -13.23
CA SER A 24 -5.50 -13.40 -13.01
C SER A 24 -6.27 -12.68 -14.13
N LYS A 25 -7.54 -13.07 -14.32
CA LYS A 25 -8.47 -12.37 -15.21
C LYS A 25 -8.65 -10.89 -14.84
N TYR A 26 -8.43 -10.54 -13.58
CA TYR A 26 -8.62 -9.19 -13.03
C TYR A 26 -7.49 -8.21 -13.37
N TRP A 27 -6.36 -8.68 -13.90
CA TRP A 27 -5.29 -7.78 -14.34
C TRP A 27 -5.73 -6.94 -15.54
N ASP A 28 -6.32 -7.61 -16.53
CA ASP A 28 -6.69 -6.98 -17.79
C ASP A 28 -8.16 -6.53 -17.82
N ASN A 29 -9.09 -7.27 -17.19
CA ASN A 29 -10.53 -6.97 -17.21
C ASN A 29 -11.23 -7.39 -15.90
N VAL A 30 -11.52 -6.45 -15.01
CA VAL A 30 -12.33 -6.74 -13.80
C VAL A 30 -13.82 -6.92 -14.16
N TYR A 31 -14.33 -6.13 -15.11
CA TYR A 31 -15.79 -5.98 -15.34
C TYR A 31 -16.47 -7.18 -16.01
N ASP A 32 -15.85 -7.83 -17.00
CA ASP A 32 -16.44 -9.00 -17.69
C ASP A 32 -16.71 -10.18 -16.75
N SER A 33 -16.02 -10.23 -15.61
CA SER A 33 -16.00 -11.40 -14.75
C SER A 33 -16.94 -11.35 -13.55
N ILE A 34 -17.50 -10.19 -13.23
CA ILE A 34 -18.31 -9.97 -12.01
C ILE A 34 -19.82 -9.89 -12.33
N LEU A 35 -20.24 -9.57 -13.57
CA LEU A 35 -21.67 -9.38 -13.85
C LEU A 35 -22.26 -10.23 -14.98
N GLY A 36 -21.49 -10.83 -15.90
CA GLY A 36 -22.07 -11.66 -16.97
C GLY A 36 -23.08 -10.92 -17.88
N VAL A 37 -23.12 -9.58 -17.82
CA VAL A 37 -23.99 -8.74 -18.63
C VAL A 37 -23.13 -7.97 -19.61
N ALA A 38 -23.26 -8.28 -20.89
CA ALA A 38 -22.70 -7.48 -21.97
C ALA A 38 -23.44 -6.13 -22.01
N SER A 39 -22.88 -5.09 -21.40
CA SER A 39 -23.39 -3.73 -21.52
C SER A 39 -22.54 -2.93 -22.52
N ASN A 40 -23.16 -2.50 -23.63
CA ASN A 40 -22.56 -1.65 -24.66
C ASN A 40 -22.51 -0.15 -24.27
N LEU A 41 -22.43 0.17 -22.97
CA LEU A 41 -22.08 1.51 -22.50
C LEU A 41 -20.59 1.49 -22.17
N ILE A 42 -19.87 2.52 -22.61
CA ILE A 42 -18.44 2.80 -22.39
C ILE A 42 -17.90 1.98 -21.21
N THR A 43 -17.35 0.82 -21.54
CA THR A 43 -16.81 -0.13 -20.58
C THR A 43 -15.46 0.39 -20.15
N ASP A 44 -15.45 1.27 -19.16
CA ASP A 44 -14.23 1.67 -18.47
C ASP A 44 -13.61 0.40 -17.90
N SER A 45 -12.55 -0.09 -18.55
CA SER A 45 -11.84 -1.30 -18.16
C SER A 45 -11.25 -1.11 -16.76
N LEU A 46 -11.99 -1.47 -15.72
CA LEU A 46 -11.48 -1.56 -14.36
C LEU A 46 -10.34 -2.61 -14.37
N CYS A 47 -9.13 -2.18 -14.02
CA CYS A 47 -7.97 -3.06 -13.81
C CYS A 47 -7.58 -3.08 -12.33
N SER A 48 -6.83 -4.10 -11.94
CA SER A 48 -6.37 -4.25 -10.55
C SER A 48 -5.42 -3.12 -10.12
N LEU A 49 -5.61 -2.63 -8.90
CA LEU A 49 -4.71 -1.72 -8.20
C LEU A 49 -4.06 -2.47 -7.03
N ILE A 50 -2.74 -2.54 -7.00
CA ILE A 50 -1.99 -3.09 -5.88
C ILE A 50 -1.31 -1.93 -5.16
N ILE A 51 -1.60 -1.78 -3.88
CA ILE A 51 -0.92 -0.82 -3.00
C ILE A 51 -0.06 -1.62 -2.02
N ILE A 52 1.25 -1.34 -2.01
CA ILE A 52 2.18 -1.87 -1.01
C ILE A 52 2.56 -0.71 -0.10
N ASN A 53 2.26 -0.83 1.18
CA ASN A 53 2.62 0.14 2.19
C ASN A 53 3.23 -0.57 3.40
N PHE A 54 3.98 0.17 4.21
CA PHE A 54 4.60 -0.33 5.43
C PHE A 54 3.96 0.36 6.63
N ASP A 55 3.65 -0.40 7.67
CA ASP A 55 3.04 0.12 8.90
C ASP A 55 4.03 1.00 9.68
N GLU A 56 5.31 0.62 9.68
CA GLU A 56 6.39 1.37 10.32
C GLU A 56 7.68 1.40 9.49
N HIS A 57 8.57 2.32 9.89
CA HIS A 57 9.89 2.52 9.28
C HIS A 57 10.98 1.56 9.83
N GLY A 58 10.64 0.67 10.76
CA GLY A 58 11.58 -0.32 11.33
C GLY A 58 12.72 0.25 12.19
N GLY A 59 12.67 1.53 12.59
CA GLY A 59 13.71 2.17 13.40
C GLY A 59 14.93 2.67 12.61
N PHE A 60 14.88 2.63 11.27
CA PHE A 60 15.97 3.11 10.42
C PHE A 60 16.03 4.64 10.39
N ALA A 61 17.23 5.21 10.27
CA ALA A 61 17.38 6.65 10.19
C ALA A 61 16.75 7.22 8.91
N ASP A 62 15.90 8.23 9.07
CA ASP A 62 15.39 9.07 7.97
C ASP A 62 15.80 10.53 8.23
N TYR A 63 16.26 11.22 7.19
CA TYR A 63 16.71 12.62 7.30
C TYR A 63 15.55 13.63 7.33
N VAL A 64 14.35 13.23 6.92
CA VAL A 64 13.18 14.11 6.90
C VAL A 64 12.49 14.07 8.27
N PRO A 65 12.40 15.21 8.96
CA PRO A 65 11.72 15.26 10.24
C PRO A 65 10.22 14.98 10.07
N PRO A 66 9.58 14.28 11.03
CA PRO A 66 8.14 14.03 11.00
C PRO A 66 7.34 15.33 10.93
N PRO A 67 6.34 15.44 10.02
CA PRO A 67 5.47 16.62 9.95
C PRO A 67 4.74 16.90 11.27
N VAL A 68 4.67 18.18 11.62
CA VAL A 68 3.97 18.71 12.80
C VAL A 68 2.79 19.60 12.37
N ASN A 69 1.94 19.99 13.32
CA ASN A 69 0.74 20.80 13.08
C ASN A 69 -0.27 20.11 12.14
N VAL A 70 -0.38 18.79 12.25
CA VAL A 70 -1.39 18.01 11.52
C VAL A 70 -2.68 17.92 12.34
N PRO A 71 -3.87 17.82 11.72
CA PRO A 71 -5.14 17.81 12.45
C PRO A 71 -5.24 16.62 13.38
N ARG A 72 -5.40 16.89 14.68
CA ARG A 72 -5.73 15.87 15.68
C ARG A 72 -7.11 15.26 15.39
N PRO A 73 -7.31 13.94 15.56
CA PRO A 73 -8.65 13.36 15.49
C PRO A 73 -9.64 14.05 16.46
N GLU A 74 -10.88 14.20 16.03
CA GLU A 74 -11.92 14.91 16.80
C GLU A 74 -12.34 14.21 18.09
N ASP A 75 -11.98 12.94 18.28
CA ASP A 75 -12.26 12.18 19.50
C ASP A 75 -11.56 12.72 20.75
N GLY A 76 -10.56 13.59 20.58
CA GLY A 76 -9.85 14.21 21.69
C GLY A 76 -9.06 13.21 22.53
N ILE A 77 -8.74 12.01 22.00
CA ILE A 77 -7.89 11.04 22.68
C ILE A 77 -6.44 11.52 22.61
N ALA A 78 -5.73 11.45 23.72
CA ALA A 78 -4.30 11.70 23.82
C ALA A 78 -3.67 10.57 24.63
N PHE A 79 -2.40 10.32 24.38
CA PHE A 79 -1.59 9.45 25.22
C PHE A 79 -0.79 10.30 26.19
N ASP A 80 -0.91 10.02 27.49
CA ASP A 80 -0.04 10.54 28.53
C ASP A 80 0.70 9.35 29.16
N GLY A 81 2.02 9.40 29.17
CA GLY A 81 2.82 8.30 29.71
C GLY A 81 4.28 8.67 29.88
N GLU A 82 5.13 7.64 29.92
CA GLU A 82 6.57 7.79 30.10
C GLU A 82 7.30 7.10 28.95
N SER A 83 8.31 7.77 28.39
CA SER A 83 9.21 7.21 27.39
C SER A 83 10.64 7.53 27.81
N GLU A 84 11.49 6.51 27.90
CA GLU A 84 12.90 6.65 28.32
C GLU A 84 13.10 7.44 29.63
N GLY A 85 12.25 7.22 30.64
CA GLY A 85 12.38 7.93 31.92
C GLY A 85 11.79 9.34 31.91
N ARG A 86 11.12 9.77 30.84
CA ARG A 86 10.60 11.13 30.68
C ARG A 86 9.10 11.12 30.45
N PRO A 87 8.34 12.02 31.11
CA PRO A 87 6.93 12.17 30.82
C PRO A 87 6.75 12.65 29.38
N VAL A 88 5.88 12.00 28.64
CA VAL A 88 5.53 12.32 27.25
C VAL A 88 4.03 12.38 27.10
N THR A 89 3.55 13.46 26.50
CA THR A 89 2.18 13.59 26.00
C THR A 89 2.22 13.52 24.47
N TYR A 90 1.36 12.68 23.90
CA TYR A 90 1.15 12.58 22.46
C TYR A 90 -0.32 12.88 22.14
N ASP A 91 -0.55 14.08 21.63
CA ASP A 91 -1.87 14.61 21.27
C ASP A 91 -2.24 14.38 19.80
N PHE A 92 -1.45 13.55 19.10
CA PHE A 92 -1.61 13.24 17.69
C PHE A 92 -1.50 14.45 16.74
N THR A 93 -0.93 15.59 17.13
CA THR A 93 -0.71 16.74 16.21
C THR A 93 0.56 16.62 15.35
N ARG A 94 1.21 15.44 15.39
CA ARG A 94 2.41 15.08 14.62
C ARG A 94 2.18 13.76 13.89
N LEU A 95 2.85 13.56 12.76
CA LEU A 95 2.91 12.28 12.07
C LEU A 95 4.09 11.41 12.55
N GLY A 96 4.12 10.16 12.09
CA GLY A 96 5.28 9.29 12.25
C GLY A 96 6.41 9.59 11.26
N VAL A 97 7.47 8.80 11.35
CA VAL A 97 8.55 8.78 10.36
C VAL A 97 8.01 8.28 9.01
N ARG A 98 8.64 8.70 7.90
CA ARG A 98 8.24 8.25 6.56
C ARG A 98 8.41 6.74 6.42
N VAL A 99 7.54 6.17 5.60
CA VAL A 99 7.57 4.78 5.18
C VAL A 99 7.52 4.72 3.65
N PRO A 100 8.09 3.68 3.02
CA PRO A 100 7.92 3.47 1.59
C PRO A 100 6.46 3.18 1.24
N ALA A 101 6.02 3.60 0.06
CA ALA A 101 4.73 3.22 -0.50
C ALA A 101 4.85 3.02 -2.01
N PHE A 102 4.17 2.00 -2.54
CA PHE A 102 4.12 1.69 -3.96
C PHE A 102 2.68 1.55 -4.40
N ILE A 103 2.40 2.08 -5.59
CA ILE A 103 1.10 2.04 -6.24
C ILE A 103 1.32 1.42 -7.61
N ILE A 104 0.72 0.26 -7.86
CA ILE A 104 1.00 -0.58 -9.01
C ILE A 104 -0.31 -0.85 -9.74
N SER A 105 -0.37 -0.40 -11.00
CA SER A 105 -1.50 -0.62 -11.89
C SER A 105 -1.03 -0.46 -13.34
N PRO A 106 -1.64 -1.16 -14.33
CA PRO A 106 -1.37 -0.91 -15.75
C PRO A 106 -1.75 0.51 -16.21
N TYR A 107 -2.51 1.27 -15.42
CA TYR A 107 -2.87 2.66 -15.72
C TYR A 107 -1.91 3.71 -15.17
N ILE A 108 -0.82 3.31 -14.53
CA ILE A 108 0.17 4.25 -13.98
C ILE A 108 1.38 4.29 -14.91
N GLU A 109 1.91 5.49 -15.18
CA GLU A 109 3.12 5.65 -16.00
C GLU A 109 4.37 5.00 -15.37
N PRO A 110 5.27 4.38 -16.17
CA PRO A 110 6.41 3.70 -15.59
C PRO A 110 7.37 4.77 -15.04
N ASN A 111 8.07 4.45 -13.95
CA ASN A 111 8.98 5.40 -13.29
C ASN A 111 8.28 6.68 -12.77
N THR A 112 6.97 6.61 -12.48
CA THR A 112 6.26 7.70 -11.78
C THR A 112 6.76 7.80 -10.34
N LEU A 113 7.31 8.97 -10.00
CA LEU A 113 7.69 9.31 -8.63
C LEU A 113 6.70 10.35 -8.08
N ILE A 114 5.97 9.99 -7.04
CA ILE A 114 5.13 10.92 -6.29
C ILE A 114 5.97 11.49 -5.16
N HIS A 115 6.25 12.79 -5.20
CA HIS A 115 6.92 13.47 -4.10
C HIS A 115 5.91 14.22 -3.22
N ASN A 116 5.40 15.34 -3.73
CA ASN A 116 4.42 16.18 -3.05
C ASN A 116 3.21 16.53 -3.93
N ASP A 117 3.18 16.06 -5.17
CA ASP A 117 2.05 16.24 -6.07
C ASP A 117 0.81 15.52 -5.55
N GLY A 118 -0.36 15.86 -6.10
CA GLY A 118 -1.65 15.30 -5.71
C GLY A 118 -2.63 16.32 -5.15
N THR A 119 -3.84 15.83 -4.84
CA THR A 119 -4.94 16.67 -4.40
C THR A 119 -4.76 17.05 -2.94
N ASN A 120 -4.78 18.36 -2.68
CA ASN A 120 -4.65 18.93 -1.35
C ASN A 120 -6.03 19.35 -0.84
N TYR A 121 -6.35 18.94 0.38
CA TYR A 121 -7.60 19.28 1.06
C TYR A 121 -7.41 20.35 2.14
N ALA A 122 -6.15 20.67 2.44
CA ALA A 122 -5.70 21.81 3.24
C ALA A 122 -4.32 22.28 2.75
N ASN A 123 -3.94 23.51 3.12
CA ASN A 123 -2.66 24.12 2.71
C ASN A 123 -1.42 23.31 3.14
N ASN A 124 -1.55 22.45 4.15
CA ASN A 124 -0.48 21.62 4.68
C ASN A 124 -0.76 20.11 4.56
N SER A 125 -1.73 19.68 3.73
CA SER A 125 -2.01 18.26 3.50
C SER A 125 -0.71 17.49 3.18
N ALA A 126 -0.63 16.24 3.63
CA ALA A 126 0.47 15.34 3.34
C ALA A 126 -0.04 13.92 3.03
N TYR A 127 0.80 13.11 2.38
CA TYR A 127 0.56 11.68 2.27
C TYR A 127 0.77 11.00 3.62
N THR A 128 -0.20 10.18 4.03
CA THR A 128 -0.19 9.39 5.26
C THR A 128 -0.82 8.02 5.00
N HIS A 129 -0.85 7.12 5.98
CA HIS A 129 -1.61 5.87 5.87
C HIS A 129 -3.10 6.09 5.57
N THR A 130 -3.68 7.21 6.02
CA THR A 130 -5.08 7.53 5.76
C THR A 130 -5.33 8.08 4.35
N SER A 131 -4.29 8.38 3.57
CA SER A 131 -4.42 8.72 2.15
C SER A 131 -5.08 7.60 1.34
N MET A 132 -4.82 6.34 1.68
CA MET A 132 -5.48 5.20 1.04
C MET A 132 -6.98 5.20 1.36
N LEU A 133 -7.35 5.47 2.62
CA LEU A 133 -8.75 5.55 3.02
C LEU A 133 -9.45 6.71 2.32
N HIS A 134 -8.82 7.88 2.27
CA HIS A 134 -9.38 9.05 1.60
C HIS A 134 -9.57 8.80 0.10
N PHE A 135 -8.57 8.20 -0.57
CA PHE A 135 -8.71 7.80 -1.98
C PHE A 135 -9.90 6.86 -2.21
N LEU A 136 -10.10 5.86 -1.35
CA LEU A 136 -11.24 4.93 -1.48
C LEU A 136 -12.59 5.62 -1.22
N GLN A 137 -12.61 6.65 -0.37
CA GLN A 137 -13.81 7.45 -0.15
C GLN A 137 -14.19 8.24 -1.39
N GLU A 138 -13.21 8.92 -2.00
CA GLU A 138 -13.44 9.67 -3.23
C GLU A 138 -13.80 8.71 -4.39
N LEU A 139 -13.13 7.56 -4.50
CA LEU A 139 -13.35 6.59 -5.57
C LEU A 139 -14.76 5.99 -5.57
N TRP A 140 -15.36 5.80 -4.40
CA TRP A 140 -16.67 5.15 -4.24
C TRP A 140 -17.74 6.08 -3.66
N GLU A 141 -17.49 7.38 -3.64
CA GLU A 141 -18.41 8.39 -3.10
C GLU A 141 -18.91 8.05 -1.69
N LEU A 142 -18.01 7.55 -0.84
CA LEU A 142 -18.34 7.18 0.54
C LEU A 142 -18.27 8.39 1.46
N GLU A 143 -19.04 8.34 2.55
CA GLU A 143 -18.97 9.36 3.60
C GLU A 143 -17.58 9.43 4.24
N GLY A 144 -17.13 10.66 4.51
CA GLY A 144 -15.88 10.97 5.21
C GLY A 144 -15.79 10.30 6.58
N LEU A 145 -14.59 9.82 6.96
CA LEU A 145 -14.43 9.02 8.19
C LEU A 145 -14.17 9.93 9.40
N ASN A 146 -13.17 10.81 9.28
CA ASN A 146 -12.90 11.88 10.23
C ASN A 146 -12.04 12.96 9.57
N ASN A 147 -11.84 14.08 10.28
CA ASN A 147 -11.02 15.20 9.84
C ASN A 147 -9.58 14.82 9.45
N ARG A 148 -8.97 13.80 10.07
CA ARG A 148 -7.62 13.36 9.73
C ARG A 148 -7.56 12.62 8.39
N VAL A 149 -8.56 11.80 8.10
CA VAL A 149 -8.68 11.15 6.78
C VAL A 149 -8.92 12.22 5.72
N GLN A 150 -9.87 13.11 5.96
CA GLN A 150 -10.26 14.18 5.02
C GLN A 150 -9.15 15.24 4.79
N TRP A 151 -8.19 15.34 5.70
CA TRP A 151 -7.02 16.20 5.53
C TRP A 151 -5.92 15.57 4.65
N ALA A 152 -5.84 14.24 4.57
CA ALA A 152 -4.75 13.53 3.89
C ALA A 152 -4.82 13.72 2.38
N LYS A 153 -3.67 13.81 1.71
CA LYS A 153 -3.63 13.88 0.24
C LYS A 153 -4.12 12.58 -0.40
N THR A 154 -4.68 12.69 -1.59
CA THR A 154 -4.99 11.55 -2.46
C THR A 154 -4.07 11.55 -3.70
N PHE A 155 -4.06 10.45 -4.45
CA PHE A 155 -3.05 10.18 -5.48
C PHE A 155 -3.66 9.85 -6.85
N GLU A 156 -4.96 10.06 -7.05
CA GLU A 156 -5.69 9.74 -8.27
C GLU A 156 -5.10 10.36 -9.54
N HIS A 157 -4.40 11.49 -9.41
CA HIS A 157 -3.71 12.17 -10.52
C HIS A 157 -2.66 11.32 -11.26
N VAL A 158 -2.20 10.20 -10.67
CA VAL A 158 -1.21 9.33 -11.30
C VAL A 158 -1.82 8.32 -12.27
N PHE A 159 -3.14 8.17 -12.27
CA PHE A 159 -3.84 7.29 -13.21
C PHE A 159 -3.99 7.99 -14.57
N SER A 160 -3.60 7.29 -15.61
CA SER A 160 -3.83 7.63 -17.01
C SER A 160 -5.15 7.02 -17.47
N ASP A 161 -5.80 7.64 -18.46
CA ASP A 161 -6.96 7.07 -19.15
C ASP A 161 -6.58 5.89 -20.06
N THR A 162 -5.28 5.72 -20.35
CA THR A 162 -4.78 4.68 -21.25
C THR A 162 -4.03 3.61 -20.48
N LYS A 163 -4.49 2.38 -20.63
CA LYS A 163 -3.82 1.19 -20.11
C LYS A 163 -2.52 0.94 -20.87
N ARG A 164 -1.44 0.69 -20.15
CA ARG A 164 -0.16 0.27 -20.74
C ARG A 164 -0.14 -1.23 -21.03
N GLU A 165 0.52 -1.60 -22.14
CA GLU A 165 0.74 -3.00 -22.51
C GLU A 165 2.16 -3.51 -22.20
N ASP A 166 3.05 -2.61 -21.77
CA ASP A 166 4.46 -2.88 -21.44
C ASP A 166 4.69 -3.29 -19.96
N THR A 167 3.62 -3.64 -19.24
CA THR A 167 3.74 -4.16 -17.86
C THR A 167 4.56 -5.44 -17.78
N PRO A 168 5.40 -5.63 -16.74
CA PRO A 168 6.05 -6.90 -16.48
C PRO A 168 5.03 -8.05 -16.45
N LYS A 169 5.34 -9.17 -17.13
CA LYS A 169 4.50 -10.37 -17.08
C LYS A 169 4.79 -11.20 -15.82
N THR A 170 6.00 -11.09 -15.30
CA THR A 170 6.46 -11.69 -14.05
C THR A 170 7.54 -10.79 -13.43
N LEU A 171 7.69 -10.82 -12.10
CA LEU A 171 8.85 -10.19 -11.43
C LEU A 171 10.06 -11.13 -11.38
N SER A 172 11.26 -10.57 -11.26
CA SER A 172 12.48 -11.36 -11.06
C SER A 172 12.47 -12.08 -9.72
N THR A 173 12.96 -13.32 -9.69
CA THR A 173 13.14 -14.06 -8.43
C THR A 173 14.25 -13.40 -7.59
N PRO A 174 13.99 -12.99 -6.34
CA PRO A 174 14.99 -12.39 -5.47
C PRO A 174 16.14 -13.36 -5.20
N ILE A 175 17.35 -12.80 -5.13
CA ILE A 175 18.56 -13.54 -4.78
C ILE A 175 18.73 -13.46 -3.26
N TRP A 176 18.88 -14.62 -2.63
CA TRP A 176 19.20 -14.68 -1.22
C TRP A 176 20.69 -14.38 -1.02
N TYR A 177 20.98 -13.34 -0.25
CA TYR A 177 22.30 -13.07 0.29
C TYR A 177 22.27 -13.42 1.78
N GLY A 178 22.89 -14.53 2.15
CA GLY A 178 23.17 -14.87 3.54
C GLY A 178 24.53 -15.53 3.64
N ASP A 179 25.08 -15.56 4.85
CA ASP A 179 26.34 -16.25 5.10
C ASP A 179 26.18 -17.75 4.85
N SER A 180 27.29 -18.45 4.51
CA SER A 180 27.28 -19.87 4.12
C SER A 180 26.66 -20.84 5.14
N TRP A 181 26.35 -20.35 6.35
CA TRP A 181 25.82 -21.11 7.48
C TRP A 181 24.38 -20.75 7.85
N GLU A 182 23.82 -19.69 7.26
CA GLU A 182 22.43 -19.33 7.49
C GLU A 182 21.51 -20.21 6.64
N PRO A 183 20.45 -20.79 7.21
CA PRO A 183 19.50 -21.56 6.43
C PRO A 183 18.82 -20.64 5.41
N LYS A 184 18.80 -21.09 4.14
CA LYS A 184 18.01 -20.44 3.09
C LYS A 184 16.56 -20.32 3.60
N PRO A 185 15.90 -19.16 3.46
CA PRO A 185 14.50 -19.02 3.84
C PRO A 185 13.70 -20.09 3.12
N GLU A 186 12.93 -20.86 3.88
CA GLU A 186 11.97 -21.77 3.28
C GLU A 186 11.05 -20.95 2.37
N PRO A 187 10.84 -21.36 1.11
CA PRO A 187 9.82 -20.73 0.28
C PRO A 187 8.51 -20.76 1.05
N PHE A 188 7.62 -19.78 0.87
CA PHE A 188 6.31 -19.76 1.50
C PHE A 188 5.48 -20.95 1.00
N TYR A 189 5.76 -22.14 1.52
CA TYR A 189 5.14 -23.39 1.12
C TYR A 189 3.63 -23.27 1.33
N LEU A 190 3.22 -22.53 2.36
CA LEU A 190 1.84 -22.28 2.73
C LEU A 190 1.03 -21.39 1.78
N LEU A 191 1.65 -20.63 0.87
CA LEU A 191 0.95 -19.67 0.00
C LEU A 191 0.54 -20.26 -1.37
N ASN A 192 1.05 -21.44 -1.74
CA ASN A 192 0.75 -22.10 -3.02
C ASN A 192 0.31 -23.57 -2.82
N GLN A 193 -0.41 -23.84 -1.74
CA GLN A 193 -0.95 -25.18 -1.53
C GLN A 193 -2.20 -25.41 -2.39
N ASN A 194 -2.53 -26.68 -2.63
CA ASN A 194 -3.79 -27.04 -3.28
C ASN A 194 -4.97 -26.60 -2.41
N GLU A 195 -6.15 -26.44 -3.02
CA GLU A 195 -7.39 -26.03 -2.33
C GLU A 195 -7.65 -26.83 -1.05
N ASP A 196 -7.44 -28.15 -1.10
CA ASP A 196 -7.60 -29.08 0.03
C ASP A 196 -6.79 -28.69 1.28
N TYR A 197 -5.64 -28.03 1.10
CA TYR A 197 -4.82 -27.56 2.20
C TYR A 197 -5.51 -26.45 3.00
N TYR A 198 -6.15 -25.51 2.31
CA TYR A 198 -6.83 -24.39 2.93
C TYR A 198 -8.18 -24.81 3.51
N ALA A 199 -8.89 -25.73 2.85
CA ALA A 199 -10.18 -26.25 3.30
C ALA A 199 -10.11 -27.03 4.61
N ASN A 200 -8.95 -27.61 4.94
CA ASN A 200 -8.75 -28.44 6.13
C ASN A 200 -8.10 -27.70 7.31
N ARG A 201 -8.02 -26.36 7.27
CA ARG A 201 -7.57 -25.58 8.43
C ARG A 201 -8.73 -25.32 9.39
N PRO A 202 -8.50 -25.48 10.71
CA PRO A 202 -9.51 -25.26 11.74
C PRO A 202 -9.95 -23.80 11.86
#